data_AF-B2A596-F1
#
_entry.id   AF-B2A596-F1
#
_cell.length_a   1.000
_cell.length_b   1.000
_cell.length_c   1.000
_cell.angle_alpha   90.00
_cell.angle_beta   90.00
_cell.angle_gamma   90.00
#
_symmetry.space_group_name_H-M   'P 1'
#
loop_
_entity.id
_entity.type
_entity.pdbx_description
1 polymer ?
#
loop_
_entity_poly.entity_id
_entity_poly.type
_entity_poly.pdbx_seq_one_letter_code
_entity_poly.pdbx_strand_id
1 'polypeptide(L)'
;MLILDKKINWNIKRYKKLVVVVIIIPIIFSLLFLGCSRDDTSQEESKDIDYIQPLEIVGDVEDFVSIENINDISDTVSLEHREEELEALPLNKLLDKSQPYTEDFKVLYVSHDGFSASISSDNLDECYIAFTQENGWEAINNNHPVSSNIKDIESIAVVANNLSLEDGFNIIKPGENITSISPGEIYKNGYHVSTMYRGSSSVSQNGEDLEASTFNRKKIIDIENYVTLDDSDEIIVVGKKGEVENYRQDGTFVLNKNNIGYMAGDDIEIDQAAGIVLDPPDKMITEVYHDSKELLTQDEQVLLILIDGLGYHQYEYAIDNGYAPFLKELPAPEKAMVTYPPVTPVNVASSLTGELPHINGVYKRGIRRTEVPTIFGYCEDHGKKSTAIIGPKGTIELEIDPILSMDGNDDGSTDYEKTENALNEMSKDYDLMFVHYKDVDIVGHDYGDMAEETMEAIAWNDKLVEELVTTWEGKVIIYADHGMHETEEGGDHNSLMTEDMFMPYWKFDGGEIND
;
A
#
# COMPACT_ATOMS: atom_id res chain seq x y z
N MET A 1 -0.36 61.14 6.99
CA MET A 1 0.65 61.93 6.25
C MET A 1 1.97 61.81 7.00
N LEU A 2 3.01 61.23 6.34
CA LEU A 2 4.38 60.95 6.81
C LEU A 2 4.46 59.91 7.95
N ILE A 3 5.30 58.87 7.88
CA ILE A 3 6.77 58.88 8.02
C ILE A 3 7.36 57.58 7.44
N LEU A 4 8.42 57.70 6.61
CA LEU A 4 9.72 56.97 6.53
C LEU A 4 9.78 55.44 6.86
N ASP A 5 10.65 54.59 6.31
CA ASP A 5 12.03 54.78 5.86
C ASP A 5 12.56 53.61 4.99
N LYS A 6 13.75 53.85 4.40
CA LYS A 6 14.49 53.09 3.40
C LYS A 6 15.38 51.94 3.92
N LYS A 7 15.52 50.93 3.04
CA LYS A 7 16.75 50.28 2.49
C LYS A 7 17.77 49.52 3.38
N ILE A 8 17.95 48.24 2.98
CA ILE A 8 19.19 47.53 2.52
C ILE A 8 20.30 47.23 3.56
N ASN A 9 20.64 45.93 3.77
CA ASN A 9 21.78 45.23 3.10
C ASN A 9 22.01 43.74 3.51
N TRP A 10 22.28 42.91 2.48
CA TRP A 10 23.21 41.74 2.35
C TRP A 10 23.30 40.66 3.46
N ASN A 11 23.30 39.34 3.20
CA ASN A 11 24.16 38.58 2.27
C ASN A 11 23.84 37.05 2.32
N ILE A 12 24.09 36.30 1.23
CA ILE A 12 24.67 34.91 1.15
C ILE A 12 24.15 34.04 -0.02
N LYS A 13 25.09 33.85 -0.97
CA LYS A 13 25.41 32.69 -1.85
C LYS A 13 24.45 32.18 -2.96
N ARG A 14 24.89 32.55 -4.17
CA ARG A 14 24.76 31.88 -5.48
C ARG A 14 24.93 30.35 -5.46
N TYR A 15 24.02 29.65 -6.15
CA TYR A 15 24.35 28.51 -7.02
C TYR A 15 23.73 28.74 -8.41
N LYS A 16 24.52 28.42 -9.45
CA LYS A 16 24.23 28.67 -10.87
C LYS A 16 23.20 27.67 -11.39
N LYS A 17 22.07 28.14 -11.95
CA LYS A 17 21.26 27.32 -12.87
C LYS A 17 21.88 27.36 -14.27
N LEU A 18 22.28 26.18 -14.72
CA LEU A 18 22.71 25.89 -16.09
C LEU A 18 21.45 25.88 -16.97
N VAL A 19 21.41 26.73 -18.00
CA VAL A 19 20.38 26.65 -19.05
C VAL A 19 20.86 25.59 -20.04
N VAL A 20 20.18 24.44 -20.10
CA VAL A 20 20.40 23.44 -21.15
C VAL A 20 19.41 23.76 -22.27
N VAL A 21 19.97 24.26 -23.38
CA VAL A 21 19.28 24.38 -24.67
C VAL A 21 19.35 23.01 -25.34
N VAL A 22 18.21 22.35 -25.52
CA VAL A 22 18.11 21.10 -26.30
C VAL A 22 18.04 21.49 -27.78
N ILE A 23 19.11 21.16 -28.52
CA ILE A 23 19.16 21.26 -29.99
C ILE A 23 18.79 19.89 -30.55
N ILE A 24 17.69 19.83 -31.29
CA ILE A 24 17.29 18.66 -32.09
C ILE A 24 18.04 18.72 -33.42
N ILE A 25 18.83 17.67 -33.73
CA ILE A 25 19.46 17.48 -35.05
C ILE A 25 18.69 16.38 -35.80
N PRO A 26 18.19 16.63 -37.03
CA PRO A 26 17.73 15.56 -37.91
C PRO A 26 18.90 15.11 -38.78
N ILE A 27 19.31 13.84 -38.65
CA ILE A 27 20.23 13.23 -39.62
C ILE A 27 19.41 12.61 -40.75
N ILE A 28 19.50 13.27 -41.90
CA ILE A 28 19.07 12.82 -43.22
C ILE A 28 19.99 11.68 -43.66
N PHE A 29 19.44 10.50 -43.94
CA PHE A 29 20.12 9.47 -44.74
C PHE A 29 19.39 9.32 -46.08
N SER A 30 19.97 9.93 -47.10
CA SER A 30 19.63 9.70 -48.50
C SER A 30 20.92 9.33 -49.22
N LEU A 31 20.87 8.16 -49.89
CA LEU A 31 21.68 7.66 -51.02
C LEU A 31 22.17 6.24 -50.76
N LEU A 32 21.57 5.27 -51.45
CA LEU A 32 22.21 4.58 -52.58
C LEU A 32 21.22 3.62 -53.25
N PHE A 33 20.59 4.10 -54.32
CA PHE A 33 20.18 3.24 -55.43
C PHE A 33 21.28 3.33 -56.50
N LEU A 34 21.86 2.17 -56.86
CA LEU A 34 22.17 1.68 -58.22
C LEU A 34 23.42 0.79 -58.21
N GLY A 35 23.25 -0.45 -58.71
CA GLY A 35 24.38 -1.26 -59.16
C GLY A 35 24.06 -2.74 -59.24
N CYS A 36 23.43 -3.17 -60.34
CA CYS A 36 23.49 -4.58 -60.75
C CYS A 36 24.94 -4.95 -61.08
N SER A 37 25.53 -5.84 -60.30
CA SER A 37 26.57 -6.76 -60.78
C SER A 37 26.58 -8.00 -59.88
N ARG A 38 26.24 -9.14 -60.48
CA ARG A 38 26.54 -10.48 -59.97
C ARG A 38 28.05 -10.58 -59.73
N ASP A 39 28.44 -10.91 -58.52
CA ASP A 39 29.61 -11.75 -58.27
C ASP A 39 29.35 -12.55 -56.99
N ASP A 40 29.41 -13.87 -57.15
CA ASP A 40 29.33 -14.88 -56.10
C ASP A 40 30.54 -14.73 -55.18
N THR A 41 30.35 -14.60 -53.87
CA THR A 41 31.10 -15.32 -52.81
C THR A 41 30.73 -14.84 -51.41
N SER A 42 30.59 -15.82 -50.51
CA SER A 42 30.38 -15.75 -49.04
C SER A 42 29.13 -15.02 -48.55
N GLN A 43 28.03 -15.77 -48.45
CA GLN A 43 27.02 -15.53 -47.40
C GLN A 43 27.68 -15.75 -46.04
N GLU A 44 27.99 -14.68 -45.32
CA GLU A 44 27.83 -14.72 -43.87
C GLU A 44 26.32 -14.67 -43.64
N GLU A 45 25.75 -15.80 -43.22
CA GLU A 45 24.40 -15.84 -42.66
C GLU A 45 24.33 -14.79 -41.55
N SER A 46 23.55 -13.74 -41.78
CA SER A 46 23.05 -12.92 -40.68
C SER A 46 22.35 -13.89 -39.74
N LYS A 47 22.84 -14.03 -38.50
CA LYS A 47 22.05 -14.66 -37.44
C LYS A 47 20.72 -13.92 -37.41
N ASP A 48 19.66 -14.59 -37.87
CA ASP A 48 18.30 -14.12 -37.68
C ASP A 48 18.15 -13.89 -36.18
N ILE A 49 17.91 -12.64 -35.81
CA ILE A 49 17.50 -12.32 -34.45
C ILE A 49 16.04 -12.75 -34.42
N ASP A 50 15.81 -14.02 -34.10
CA ASP A 50 14.47 -14.55 -33.83
C ASP A 50 13.88 -13.70 -32.70
N TYR A 51 12.87 -12.90 -33.05
CA TYR A 51 12.12 -12.15 -32.07
C TYR A 51 11.32 -13.15 -31.23
N ILE A 52 11.76 -13.35 -29.99
CA ILE A 52 11.04 -14.12 -28.98
C ILE A 52 10.11 -13.16 -28.27
N GLN A 53 8.82 -13.43 -28.30
CA GLN A 53 7.89 -12.68 -27.48
C GLN A 53 8.13 -13.01 -26.00
N PRO A 54 8.18 -12.02 -25.10
CA PRO A 54 8.46 -12.30 -23.70
C PRO A 54 7.39 -13.20 -23.06
N LEU A 55 7.82 -14.13 -22.22
CA LEU A 55 6.95 -14.90 -21.34
C LEU A 55 6.87 -14.22 -19.98
N GLU A 56 5.67 -13.91 -19.51
CA GLU A 56 5.46 -13.28 -18.21
C GLU A 56 4.99 -14.28 -17.14
N ILE A 57 5.55 -14.21 -15.94
CA ILE A 57 4.96 -14.79 -14.73
C ILE A 57 4.25 -13.67 -13.96
N VAL A 58 2.97 -13.87 -13.70
CA VAL A 58 2.04 -12.86 -13.17
C VAL A 58 1.09 -13.48 -12.14
N GLY A 59 0.12 -12.70 -11.64
CA GLY A 59 -0.86 -13.18 -10.67
C GLY A 59 -0.37 -13.02 -9.24
N ASP A 60 -0.53 -14.06 -8.42
CA ASP A 60 -0.32 -14.03 -6.97
C ASP A 60 1.14 -14.30 -6.62
N VAL A 61 1.99 -13.32 -6.96
CA VAL A 61 3.44 -13.36 -6.83
C VAL A 61 3.96 -12.02 -6.32
N GLU A 62 5.00 -12.04 -5.51
CA GLU A 62 5.66 -10.82 -5.02
C GLU A 62 6.33 -10.07 -6.18
N ASP A 63 7.08 -10.79 -7.02
CA ASP A 63 7.83 -10.23 -8.14
C ASP A 63 7.27 -10.70 -9.48
N PHE A 64 6.89 -9.74 -10.34
CA PHE A 64 6.63 -10.07 -11.74
C PHE A 64 7.96 -10.49 -12.42
N VAL A 65 7.90 -11.56 -13.21
CA VAL A 65 9.07 -12.05 -13.96
C VAL A 65 8.77 -11.99 -15.44
N SER A 66 9.71 -11.49 -16.23
CA SER A 66 9.64 -11.49 -17.70
C SER A 66 10.85 -12.21 -18.25
N ILE A 67 10.64 -13.20 -19.11
CA ILE A 67 11.69 -13.95 -19.79
C ILE A 67 11.68 -13.56 -21.26
N GLU A 68 12.79 -13.03 -21.77
CA GLU A 68 12.93 -12.68 -23.18
C GLU A 68 13.72 -13.76 -23.95
N ASN A 69 14.53 -14.54 -23.24
CA ASN A 69 15.32 -15.62 -23.80
C ASN A 69 15.37 -16.82 -22.84
N ILE A 70 15.40 -18.03 -23.39
CA ILE A 70 15.56 -19.25 -22.59
C ILE A 70 16.85 -19.25 -21.75
N ASN A 71 17.89 -18.55 -22.21
CA ASN A 71 19.16 -18.38 -21.50
C ASN A 71 19.13 -17.36 -20.36
N ASP A 72 18.02 -16.63 -20.16
CA ASP A 72 17.86 -15.71 -19.03
C ASP A 72 17.82 -16.46 -17.68
N ILE A 73 17.73 -17.79 -17.74
CA ILE A 73 17.77 -18.69 -16.61
C ILE A 73 18.92 -19.67 -16.82
N SER A 74 19.84 -19.74 -15.86
CA SER A 74 21.07 -20.54 -15.95
C SER A 74 20.86 -22.06 -15.88
N ASP A 75 19.64 -22.51 -15.61
CA ASP A 75 19.32 -23.86 -15.16
C ASP A 75 18.43 -24.59 -16.19
N THR A 76 18.73 -24.44 -17.48
CA THR A 76 18.04 -25.18 -18.54
C THR A 76 18.39 -26.67 -18.51
N VAL A 77 17.49 -27.49 -19.03
CA VAL A 77 17.68 -28.93 -19.22
C VAL A 77 17.46 -29.30 -20.68
N SER A 78 18.16 -30.34 -21.13
CA SER A 78 17.89 -30.96 -22.43
C SER A 78 16.83 -32.05 -22.26
N LEU A 79 15.77 -32.02 -23.06
CA LEU A 79 14.64 -32.93 -23.00
C LEU A 79 14.27 -33.45 -24.40
N GLU A 80 14.04 -34.76 -24.52
CA GLU A 80 13.52 -35.35 -25.76
C GLU A 80 11.99 -35.15 -25.82
N HIS A 81 11.52 -34.33 -26.76
CA HIS A 81 10.11 -34.07 -27.01
C HIS A 81 9.81 -34.25 -28.50
N ARG A 82 8.83 -35.10 -28.84
CA ARG A 82 8.41 -35.38 -30.24
C ARG A 82 9.59 -35.77 -31.17
N GLU A 83 10.49 -36.61 -30.68
CA GLU A 83 11.69 -37.08 -31.42
C GLU A 83 12.74 -35.99 -31.70
N GLU A 84 12.60 -34.82 -31.07
CA GLU A 84 13.57 -33.72 -31.11
C GLU A 84 14.14 -33.46 -29.70
N GLU A 85 15.40 -33.05 -29.64
CA GLU A 85 16.05 -32.63 -28.40
C GLU A 85 15.83 -31.13 -28.23
N LEU A 86 15.09 -30.74 -27.18
CA LEU A 86 14.75 -29.36 -26.87
C LEU A 86 15.45 -28.90 -25.60
N GLU A 87 15.91 -27.65 -25.61
CA GLU A 87 16.28 -26.95 -24.39
C GLU A 87 15.00 -26.45 -23.71
N ALA A 88 14.87 -26.71 -22.40
CA ALA A 88 13.67 -26.39 -21.64
C ALA A 88 14.01 -25.89 -20.24
N LEU A 89 13.11 -25.07 -19.68
CA LEU A 89 13.19 -24.51 -18.35
C LEU A 89 12.33 -25.33 -17.38
N PRO A 90 12.88 -25.83 -16.26
CA PRO A 90 12.07 -26.42 -15.19
C PRO A 90 11.08 -25.38 -14.64
N LEU A 91 9.79 -25.73 -14.66
CA LEU A 91 8.72 -24.80 -14.28
C LEU A 91 8.80 -24.35 -12.83
N ASN A 92 9.15 -25.25 -11.91
CA ASN A 92 9.36 -24.90 -10.50
C ASN A 92 10.45 -23.84 -10.31
N LYS A 93 11.59 -23.98 -10.99
CA LYS A 93 12.68 -22.99 -10.95
C LYS A 93 12.28 -21.65 -11.51
N LEU A 94 11.38 -21.66 -12.50
CA LEU A 94 10.84 -20.45 -13.04
C LEU A 94 9.93 -19.74 -12.03
N LEU A 95 9.01 -20.47 -11.41
CA LEU A 95 8.07 -19.94 -10.40
C LEU A 95 8.79 -19.45 -9.13
N ASP A 96 9.82 -20.16 -8.67
CA ASP A 96 10.65 -19.77 -7.51
C ASP A 96 11.19 -18.33 -7.64
N LYS A 97 11.46 -17.86 -8.87
CA LYS A 97 11.95 -16.49 -9.11
C LYS A 97 10.90 -15.42 -8.88
N SER A 98 9.62 -15.74 -9.06
CA SER A 98 8.51 -14.80 -8.85
C SER A 98 8.06 -14.72 -7.40
N GLN A 99 8.49 -15.66 -6.55
CA GLN A 99 8.08 -15.76 -5.14
C GLN A 99 6.54 -15.76 -4.98
N PRO A 100 5.88 -16.90 -5.30
CA PRO A 100 4.45 -17.07 -5.02
C PRO A 100 4.12 -16.75 -3.56
N TYR A 101 2.97 -16.13 -3.32
CA TYR A 101 2.54 -15.78 -1.95
C TYR A 101 2.28 -16.99 -1.06
N THR A 102 1.98 -18.14 -1.66
CA THR A 102 1.67 -19.40 -0.96
C THR A 102 2.43 -20.56 -1.58
N GLU A 103 2.65 -21.63 -0.82
CA GLU A 103 3.18 -22.89 -1.35
C GLU A 103 2.10 -23.71 -2.10
N ASP A 104 0.83 -23.56 -1.68
CA ASP A 104 -0.33 -24.20 -2.32
C ASP A 104 -1.01 -23.25 -3.30
N PHE A 105 -0.82 -23.48 -4.59
CA PHE A 105 -1.36 -22.63 -5.64
C PHE A 105 -1.63 -23.44 -6.92
N LYS A 106 -2.25 -22.77 -7.90
CA LYS A 106 -2.41 -23.29 -9.25
C LYS A 106 -1.56 -22.50 -10.22
N VAL A 107 -1.01 -23.20 -11.20
CA VAL A 107 -0.33 -22.62 -12.35
C VAL A 107 -1.33 -22.55 -13.49
N LEU A 108 -1.70 -21.34 -13.90
CA LEU A 108 -2.58 -21.08 -15.04
C LEU A 108 -1.75 -20.64 -16.24
N TYR A 109 -1.66 -21.47 -17.27
CA TYR A 109 -1.12 -21.09 -18.56
C TYR A 109 -2.17 -20.33 -19.35
N VAL A 110 -1.80 -19.20 -19.93
CA VAL A 110 -2.65 -18.37 -20.79
C VAL A 110 -1.95 -18.20 -22.13
N SER A 111 -2.57 -18.63 -23.23
CA SER A 111 -2.07 -18.40 -24.58
C SER A 111 -2.63 -17.13 -25.20
N HIS A 112 -1.96 -16.63 -26.26
CA HIS A 112 -2.37 -15.42 -26.98
C HIS A 112 -3.78 -15.48 -27.59
N ASP A 113 -4.28 -16.68 -27.90
CA ASP A 113 -5.63 -16.89 -28.41
C ASP A 113 -6.70 -16.98 -27.31
N GLY A 114 -6.29 -16.86 -26.04
CA GLY A 114 -7.14 -16.93 -24.86
C GLY A 114 -7.48 -18.34 -24.40
N PHE A 115 -6.88 -19.38 -25.01
CA PHE A 115 -6.97 -20.73 -24.47
C PHE A 115 -6.13 -20.85 -23.19
N SER A 116 -6.65 -21.56 -22.20
CA SER A 116 -5.97 -21.68 -20.91
C SER A 116 -6.11 -23.08 -20.35
N ALA A 117 -5.09 -23.51 -19.61
CA ALA A 117 -5.17 -24.69 -18.76
C ALA A 117 -4.51 -24.40 -17.42
N SER A 118 -5.03 -25.02 -16.36
CA SER A 118 -4.47 -24.91 -15.02
C SER A 118 -4.01 -26.27 -14.50
N ILE A 119 -2.85 -26.31 -13.84
CA ILE A 119 -2.38 -27.47 -13.06
C ILE A 119 -2.14 -27.08 -11.60
N SER A 120 -2.12 -28.06 -10.70
CA SER A 120 -1.77 -27.84 -9.29
C SER A 120 -0.28 -27.58 -9.13
N SER A 121 0.13 -26.83 -8.10
CA SER A 121 1.53 -26.79 -7.64
C SER A 121 1.98 -28.15 -7.08
N ASP A 122 1.04 -29.01 -6.69
CA ASP A 122 1.32 -30.41 -6.38
C ASP A 122 1.76 -31.16 -7.64
N ASN A 123 3.03 -31.60 -7.68
CA ASN A 123 3.66 -32.35 -8.77
C ASN A 123 4.04 -31.49 -9.99
N LEU A 124 4.76 -30.40 -9.77
CA LEU A 124 5.47 -29.69 -10.84
C LEU A 124 6.76 -30.41 -11.30
N ASP A 125 7.07 -31.56 -10.72
CA ASP A 125 8.15 -32.43 -11.20
C ASP A 125 7.87 -32.89 -12.64
N GLU A 126 8.90 -32.79 -13.48
CA GLU A 126 8.81 -33.03 -14.92
C GLU A 126 7.83 -32.11 -15.68
N CYS A 127 7.60 -30.90 -15.15
CA CYS A 127 6.93 -29.81 -15.85
C CYS A 127 7.97 -28.80 -16.35
N TYR A 128 7.90 -28.45 -17.62
CA TYR A 128 8.87 -27.60 -18.28
C TYR A 128 8.22 -26.57 -19.20
N ILE A 129 8.95 -25.49 -19.46
CA ILE A 129 8.63 -24.50 -20.48
C ILE A 129 9.73 -24.51 -21.52
N ALA A 130 9.37 -24.69 -22.78
CA ALA A 130 10.29 -24.64 -23.91
C ALA A 130 9.85 -23.56 -24.90
N PHE A 131 10.78 -23.09 -25.74
CA PHE A 131 10.46 -22.22 -26.87
C PHE A 131 10.77 -22.93 -28.18
N THR A 132 9.80 -22.97 -29.09
CA THR A 132 9.97 -23.50 -30.44
C THR A 132 9.47 -22.50 -31.48
N GLN A 133 10.07 -22.48 -32.68
CA GLN A 133 9.62 -21.60 -33.76
C GLN A 133 8.19 -21.90 -34.23
N GLU A 134 7.73 -23.14 -34.07
CA GLU A 134 6.38 -23.55 -34.47
C GLU A 134 5.33 -23.14 -33.43
N ASN A 135 5.60 -23.39 -32.14
CA ASN A 135 4.60 -23.27 -31.08
C ASN A 135 4.81 -22.06 -30.17
N GLY A 136 5.87 -21.25 -30.38
CA GLY A 136 6.26 -20.22 -29.43
C GLY A 136 6.66 -20.84 -28.09
N TRP A 137 6.32 -20.17 -26.98
CA TRP A 137 6.43 -20.76 -25.65
C TRP A 137 5.40 -21.89 -25.49
N GLU A 138 5.87 -23.09 -25.15
CA GLU A 138 5.01 -24.25 -24.90
C GLU A 138 5.32 -24.95 -23.57
N ALA A 139 4.26 -25.40 -22.90
CA ALA A 139 4.34 -26.20 -21.69
C ALA A 139 4.48 -27.68 -22.04
N ILE A 140 5.40 -28.35 -21.36
CA ILE A 140 5.65 -29.79 -21.45
C ILE A 140 5.48 -30.37 -20.05
N ASN A 141 4.31 -30.94 -19.78
CA ASN A 141 3.89 -31.44 -18.48
C ASN A 141 3.73 -32.97 -18.54
N ASN A 142 4.82 -33.71 -18.36
CA ASN A 142 4.85 -35.16 -18.61
C ASN A 142 3.93 -35.97 -17.68
N ASN A 143 3.72 -35.48 -16.46
CA ASN A 143 2.90 -36.13 -15.44
C ASN A 143 1.44 -35.64 -15.39
N HIS A 144 1.04 -34.75 -16.32
CA HIS A 144 -0.30 -34.16 -16.36
C HIS A 144 -1.06 -34.56 -17.64
N PRO A 145 -2.40 -34.41 -17.69
CA PRO A 145 -3.16 -34.69 -18.90
C PRO A 145 -2.66 -33.87 -20.10
N VAL A 146 -2.65 -34.46 -21.30
CA VAL A 146 -2.14 -33.81 -22.52
C VAL A 146 -2.73 -32.42 -22.79
N SER A 147 -3.95 -32.16 -22.31
CA SER A 147 -4.61 -30.85 -22.40
C SER A 147 -3.92 -29.72 -21.61
N SER A 148 -2.97 -30.03 -20.70
CA SER A 148 -2.18 -29.02 -20.00
C SER A 148 -0.94 -28.55 -20.78
N ASN A 149 -0.60 -29.19 -21.90
CA ASN A 149 0.53 -28.82 -22.75
C ASN A 149 0.12 -27.65 -23.68
N ILE A 150 -0.06 -26.48 -23.08
CA ILE A 150 -0.45 -25.25 -23.79
C ILE A 150 0.71 -24.79 -24.68
N LYS A 151 0.36 -24.21 -25.83
CA LYS A 151 1.26 -23.64 -26.83
C LYS A 151 0.96 -22.16 -26.98
N ASP A 152 1.89 -21.41 -27.56
CA ASP A 152 1.78 -19.97 -27.77
C ASP A 152 1.43 -19.23 -26.48
N ILE A 153 2.10 -19.62 -25.39
CA ILE A 153 1.86 -19.08 -24.05
C ILE A 153 2.33 -17.62 -24.01
N GLU A 154 1.43 -16.74 -23.59
CA GLU A 154 1.74 -15.32 -23.32
C GLU A 154 2.14 -15.10 -21.86
N SER A 155 1.47 -15.79 -20.94
CA SER A 155 1.71 -15.64 -19.52
C SER A 155 1.40 -16.92 -18.73
N ILE A 156 2.09 -17.03 -17.60
CA ILE A 156 1.87 -18.04 -16.57
C ILE A 156 1.39 -17.27 -15.32
N ALA A 157 0.11 -17.38 -15.00
CA ALA A 157 -0.44 -16.79 -13.80
C ALA A 157 -0.37 -17.77 -12.64
N VAL A 158 0.20 -17.34 -11.52
CA VAL A 158 0.06 -18.03 -10.23
C VAL A 158 -1.27 -17.63 -9.63
N VAL A 159 -2.03 -18.62 -9.16
CA VAL A 159 -3.32 -18.42 -8.50
C VAL A 159 -3.24 -19.10 -7.15
N ALA A 160 -3.02 -18.32 -6.10
CA ALA A 160 -2.89 -18.82 -4.73
C ALA A 160 -4.18 -19.52 -4.30
N ASN A 161 -4.05 -20.62 -3.55
CA ASN A 161 -5.17 -21.18 -2.81
C ASN A 161 -5.13 -20.58 -1.39
N ASN A 162 -6.27 -20.07 -0.91
CA ASN A 162 -6.39 -19.44 0.42
C ASN A 162 -5.41 -18.27 0.62
N LEU A 163 -5.39 -17.31 -0.30
CA LEU A 163 -4.60 -16.09 -0.15
C LEU A 163 -4.99 -15.35 1.14
N SER A 164 -3.98 -14.87 1.87
CA SER A 164 -4.21 -14.00 3.03
C SER A 164 -4.90 -12.69 2.60
N LEU A 165 -5.68 -12.11 3.50
CA LEU A 165 -6.24 -10.77 3.29
C LEU A 165 -5.13 -9.71 3.16
N GLU A 166 -3.94 -9.98 3.71
CA GLU A 166 -2.76 -9.10 3.59
C GLU A 166 -2.33 -8.86 2.15
N ASP A 167 -2.41 -9.91 1.33
CA ASP A 167 -1.90 -9.95 -0.04
C ASP A 167 -3.01 -9.69 -1.08
N GLY A 168 -4.25 -9.62 -0.61
CA GLY A 168 -5.44 -9.44 -1.43
C GLY A 168 -5.73 -7.98 -1.76
N PHE A 169 -6.55 -7.78 -2.80
CA PHE A 169 -7.31 -6.55 -2.97
C PHE A 169 -8.62 -6.71 -2.20
N ASN A 170 -8.78 -5.95 -1.12
CA ASN A 170 -9.91 -6.13 -0.22
C ASN A 170 -11.00 -5.10 -0.48
N ILE A 171 -12.24 -5.53 -0.33
CA ILE A 171 -13.41 -4.66 -0.38
C ILE A 171 -14.06 -4.76 1.00
N ILE A 172 -14.12 -3.62 1.69
CA ILE A 172 -14.59 -3.56 3.08
C ILE A 172 -15.54 -2.40 3.26
N LYS A 173 -16.27 -2.43 4.37
CA LYS A 173 -16.99 -1.27 4.92
C LYS A 173 -16.90 -1.32 6.44
N PRO A 174 -17.27 -0.25 7.16
CA PRO A 174 -17.24 -0.26 8.62
C PRO A 174 -17.99 -1.46 9.23
N GLY A 175 -17.26 -2.35 9.89
CA GLY A 175 -17.78 -3.54 10.57
C GLY A 175 -17.98 -4.77 9.67
N GLU A 176 -17.58 -4.75 8.41
CA GLU A 176 -17.73 -5.90 7.50
C GLU A 176 -16.61 -5.98 6.46
N ASN A 177 -15.92 -7.12 6.44
CA ASN A 177 -15.05 -7.54 5.35
C ASN A 177 -15.91 -8.21 4.26
N ILE A 178 -16.13 -7.55 3.13
CA ILE A 178 -17.10 -7.99 2.11
C ILE A 178 -16.52 -9.13 1.27
N THR A 179 -15.35 -8.89 0.67
CA THR A 179 -14.63 -9.89 -0.12
C THR A 179 -13.18 -9.49 -0.30
N SER A 180 -12.34 -10.46 -0.61
CA SER A 180 -10.98 -10.25 -1.12
C SER A 180 -10.87 -10.86 -2.51
N ILE A 181 -10.09 -10.22 -3.38
CA ILE A 181 -9.80 -10.71 -4.74
C ILE A 181 -8.30 -10.62 -4.99
N SER A 182 -7.76 -11.58 -5.73
CA SER A 182 -6.35 -11.56 -6.12
C SER A 182 -6.15 -11.33 -7.62
N PRO A 183 -4.99 -10.79 -8.05
CA PRO A 183 -4.62 -10.74 -9.46
C PRO A 183 -4.71 -12.12 -10.14
N GLY A 184 -4.26 -13.19 -9.48
CA GLY A 184 -4.32 -14.56 -9.97
C GLY A 184 -5.75 -15.05 -10.18
N GLU A 185 -6.65 -14.77 -9.24
CA GLU A 185 -8.07 -15.07 -9.38
C GLU A 185 -8.72 -14.34 -10.56
N ILE A 186 -8.32 -13.08 -10.81
CA ILE A 186 -8.82 -12.31 -11.96
C ILE A 186 -8.30 -12.91 -13.28
N TYR A 187 -7.04 -13.34 -13.35
CA TYR A 187 -6.53 -14.07 -14.53
C TYR A 187 -7.34 -15.34 -14.82
N LYS A 188 -7.75 -16.04 -13.76
CA LYS A 188 -8.51 -17.29 -13.85
C LYS A 188 -9.98 -17.08 -14.19
N ASN A 189 -10.63 -16.11 -13.56
CA ASN A 189 -12.08 -15.88 -13.69
C ASN A 189 -12.41 -15.01 -14.91
N GLY A 190 -11.44 -14.21 -15.38
CA GLY A 190 -11.52 -13.43 -16.59
C GLY A 190 -11.56 -11.92 -16.33
N TYR A 191 -11.15 -11.18 -17.35
CA TYR A 191 -11.15 -9.72 -17.43
C TYR A 191 -11.55 -9.32 -18.85
N HIS A 192 -11.91 -8.05 -19.06
CA HIS A 192 -12.19 -7.55 -20.41
C HIS A 192 -11.04 -6.69 -20.93
N VAL A 193 -10.69 -6.83 -22.21
CA VAL A 193 -9.65 -5.99 -22.82
C VAL A 193 -10.30 -4.77 -23.47
N SER A 194 -10.10 -3.60 -22.88
CA SER A 194 -10.59 -2.34 -23.43
C SER A 194 -9.52 -1.64 -24.28
N THR A 195 -9.95 -1.03 -25.39
CA THR A 195 -9.09 -0.22 -26.27
C THR A 195 -9.37 1.26 -26.03
N MET A 196 -8.37 1.97 -25.51
CA MET A 196 -8.44 3.40 -25.19
C MET A 196 -7.66 4.21 -26.22
N TYR A 197 -8.29 5.26 -26.76
CA TYR A 197 -7.67 6.16 -27.74
C TYR A 197 -6.68 7.11 -27.06
N ARG A 198 -5.46 7.23 -27.59
CA ARG A 198 -4.39 8.06 -27.01
C ARG A 198 -4.13 9.36 -27.77
N GLY A 199 -4.71 9.53 -28.95
CA GLY A 199 -4.56 10.73 -29.76
C GLY A 199 -4.26 10.42 -31.22
N SER A 200 -4.25 11.48 -32.03
CA SER A 200 -3.92 11.43 -33.45
C SER A 200 -2.89 12.49 -33.79
N SER A 201 -2.05 12.17 -34.78
CA SER A 201 -1.10 13.10 -35.37
C SER A 201 -1.20 13.04 -36.88
N SER A 202 -0.88 14.14 -37.54
CA SER A 202 -0.94 14.23 -39.00
C SER A 202 0.34 14.86 -39.56
N VAL A 203 0.79 14.39 -40.72
CA VAL A 203 1.88 15.00 -41.49
C VAL A 203 1.46 15.16 -42.95
N SER A 204 1.65 16.36 -43.51
CA SER A 204 1.41 16.61 -44.92
C SER A 204 2.63 16.20 -45.74
N GLN A 205 2.48 15.22 -46.63
CA GLN A 205 3.48 14.86 -47.64
C GLN A 205 2.89 14.92 -49.03
N ASN A 206 3.59 15.58 -49.96
CA ASN A 206 3.20 15.68 -51.37
C ASN A 206 1.78 16.20 -51.62
N GLY A 207 1.23 17.01 -50.71
CA GLY A 207 -0.12 17.55 -50.82
C GLY A 207 -1.23 16.62 -50.32
N GLU A 208 -0.88 15.48 -49.72
CA GLU A 208 -1.78 14.58 -49.01
C GLU A 208 -1.50 14.65 -47.50
N ASP A 209 -2.56 14.66 -46.69
CA ASP A 209 -2.47 14.58 -45.24
C ASP A 209 -2.50 13.11 -44.82
N LEU A 210 -1.41 12.65 -44.20
CA LEU A 210 -1.30 11.31 -43.63
C LEU A 210 -1.58 11.39 -42.13
N GLU A 211 -2.58 10.67 -41.66
CA GLU A 211 -2.99 10.64 -40.25
C GLU A 211 -2.62 9.31 -39.59
N ALA A 212 -2.16 9.37 -38.34
CA ALA A 212 -1.91 8.22 -37.49
C ALA A 212 -2.61 8.42 -36.13
N SER A 213 -3.37 7.40 -35.70
CA SER A 213 -4.01 7.35 -34.39
C SER A 213 -3.36 6.28 -33.53
N THR A 214 -3.15 6.58 -32.24
CA THR A 214 -2.57 5.64 -31.28
C THR A 214 -3.63 5.19 -30.28
N PHE A 215 -3.50 3.95 -29.82
CA PHE A 215 -4.42 3.32 -28.89
C PHE A 215 -3.63 2.51 -27.86
N ASN A 216 -4.12 2.47 -26.63
CA ASN A 216 -3.63 1.56 -25.59
C ASN A 216 -4.67 0.49 -25.31
N ARG A 217 -4.21 -0.72 -25.00
CA ARG A 217 -5.08 -1.81 -24.54
C ARG A 217 -4.83 -2.06 -23.06
N LYS A 218 -5.89 -2.24 -22.28
CA LYS A 218 -5.79 -2.54 -20.84
C LYS A 218 -6.72 -3.69 -20.49
N LYS A 219 -6.26 -4.53 -19.55
CA LYS A 219 -7.05 -5.58 -18.91
C LYS A 219 -7.87 -4.89 -17.82
N ILE A 220 -9.17 -4.77 -18.04
CA ILE A 220 -10.09 -4.08 -17.15
C ILE A 220 -10.84 -5.10 -16.31
N ILE A 221 -10.95 -4.79 -15.02
CA ILE A 221 -11.67 -5.57 -14.03
C ILE A 221 -13.06 -4.96 -13.88
N ASP A 222 -14.08 -5.80 -14.02
CA ASP A 222 -15.46 -5.41 -13.75
C ASP A 222 -15.77 -5.74 -12.29
N ILE A 223 -15.60 -4.71 -11.45
CA ILE A 223 -15.66 -4.82 -9.99
C ILE A 223 -17.06 -5.20 -9.48
N GLU A 224 -18.11 -4.92 -10.27
CA GLU A 224 -19.49 -5.26 -9.92
C GLU A 224 -19.78 -6.77 -9.92
N ASN A 225 -18.87 -7.57 -10.49
CA ASN A 225 -18.94 -9.02 -10.35
C ASN A 225 -18.61 -9.51 -8.92
N TYR A 226 -18.02 -8.64 -8.09
CA TYR A 226 -17.56 -8.97 -6.74
C TYR A 226 -18.32 -8.22 -5.66
N VAL A 227 -18.81 -7.00 -5.93
CA VAL A 227 -19.53 -6.18 -4.97
C VAL A 227 -20.57 -5.29 -5.67
N THR A 228 -21.70 -5.02 -5.01
CA THR A 228 -22.68 -4.04 -5.51
C THR A 228 -22.28 -2.65 -5.01
N LEU A 229 -21.97 -1.73 -5.92
CA LEU A 229 -21.56 -0.36 -5.58
C LEU A 229 -22.74 0.60 -5.41
N ASP A 230 -23.87 0.33 -6.08
CA ASP A 230 -25.06 1.20 -6.09
C ASP A 230 -25.73 1.40 -4.71
N ASP A 231 -25.41 0.54 -3.74
CA ASP A 231 -25.96 0.59 -2.38
C ASP A 231 -25.15 1.49 -1.43
N SER A 232 -24.01 2.03 -1.89
CA SER A 232 -23.11 2.88 -1.09
C SER A 232 -23.21 4.35 -1.48
N ASP A 233 -23.23 5.21 -0.46
CA ASP A 233 -23.29 6.67 -0.62
C ASP A 233 -21.91 7.24 -1.00
N GLU A 234 -20.85 6.69 -0.42
CA GLU A 234 -19.47 7.09 -0.67
C GLU A 234 -18.56 5.87 -0.84
N ILE A 235 -17.59 5.98 -1.75
CA ILE A 235 -16.66 4.91 -2.07
C ILE A 235 -15.30 5.53 -2.26
N ILE A 236 -14.30 5.00 -1.56
CA ILE A 236 -12.90 5.39 -1.72
C ILE A 236 -12.06 4.20 -2.15
N VAL A 237 -11.06 4.48 -2.98
CA VAL A 237 -10.03 3.53 -3.40
C VAL A 237 -8.77 3.83 -2.61
N VAL A 238 -8.20 2.79 -2.01
CA VAL A 238 -7.00 2.89 -1.16
C VAL A 238 -5.82 2.27 -1.88
N GLY A 239 -4.71 3.02 -1.95
CA GLY A 239 -3.45 2.61 -2.55
C GLY A 239 -2.49 1.95 -1.57
N LYS A 240 -1.59 1.09 -2.08
CA LYS A 240 -0.59 0.37 -1.27
C LYS A 240 0.44 1.29 -0.58
N LYS A 241 0.53 2.57 -0.96
CA LYS A 241 1.38 3.57 -0.29
C LYS A 241 0.55 4.60 0.48
N GLY A 242 -0.71 4.30 0.79
CA GLY A 242 -1.60 5.19 1.51
C GLY A 242 -2.16 6.33 0.66
N GLU A 243 -2.22 6.14 -0.66
CA GLU A 243 -3.07 6.97 -1.52
C GLU A 243 -4.55 6.73 -1.16
N VAL A 244 -5.36 7.78 -1.21
CA VAL A 244 -6.81 7.68 -1.03
C VAL A 244 -7.46 8.53 -2.12
N GLU A 245 -8.28 7.90 -2.96
CA GLU A 245 -8.97 8.56 -4.07
C GLU A 245 -10.45 8.24 -4.05
N ASN A 246 -11.29 9.23 -4.30
CA ASN A 246 -12.73 8.99 -4.44
C ASN A 246 -13.00 8.15 -5.69
N TYR A 247 -13.89 7.16 -5.54
CA TYR A 247 -14.37 6.42 -6.70
C TYR A 247 -15.22 7.33 -7.59
N ARG A 248 -14.87 7.38 -8.87
CA ARG A 248 -15.49 8.27 -9.84
C ARG A 248 -16.40 7.48 -10.77
N GLN A 249 -17.39 8.15 -11.33
CA GLN A 249 -18.30 7.55 -12.31
C GLN A 249 -17.58 7.03 -13.57
N ASP A 250 -16.46 7.65 -13.95
CA ASP A 250 -15.58 7.21 -15.04
C ASP A 250 -14.40 6.35 -14.54
N GLY A 251 -14.46 5.89 -13.29
CA GLY A 251 -13.45 5.09 -12.62
C GLY A 251 -13.47 3.63 -13.06
N THR A 252 -12.28 3.05 -13.27
CA THR A 252 -12.13 1.65 -13.68
C THR A 252 -10.92 1.01 -13.02
N PHE A 253 -11.04 -0.26 -12.66
CA PHE A 253 -9.93 -1.05 -12.15
C PHE A 253 -9.21 -1.76 -13.28
N VAL A 254 -7.87 -1.80 -13.22
CA VAL A 254 -7.03 -2.38 -14.25
C VAL A 254 -6.10 -3.43 -13.68
N LEU A 255 -6.10 -4.60 -14.30
CA LEU A 255 -5.15 -5.66 -13.97
C LEU A 255 -3.81 -5.36 -14.66
N ASN A 256 -2.75 -5.24 -13.86
CA ASN A 256 -1.40 -5.00 -14.33
C ASN A 256 -0.44 -6.03 -13.69
N LYS A 257 -0.15 -7.11 -14.43
CA LYS A 257 0.74 -8.19 -13.98
C LYS A 257 0.29 -8.76 -12.63
N ASN A 258 1.01 -8.48 -11.54
CA ASN A 258 0.71 -8.95 -10.18
C ASN A 258 0.00 -7.90 -9.32
N ASN A 259 -0.58 -6.85 -9.91
CA ASN A 259 -1.25 -5.77 -9.17
C ASN A 259 -2.55 -5.35 -9.84
N ILE A 260 -3.40 -4.71 -9.05
CA ILE A 260 -4.61 -4.03 -9.49
C ILE A 260 -4.38 -2.53 -9.35
N GLY A 261 -4.58 -1.77 -10.42
CA GLY A 261 -4.55 -0.31 -10.40
C GLY A 261 -5.95 0.27 -10.53
N TYR A 262 -6.10 1.56 -10.23
CA TYR A 262 -7.30 2.34 -10.43
C TYR A 262 -7.03 3.52 -11.36
N MET A 263 -7.89 3.66 -12.36
CA MET A 263 -7.86 4.72 -13.35
C MET A 263 -9.15 5.52 -13.28
N ALA A 264 -9.06 6.82 -13.53
CA ALA A 264 -10.24 7.66 -13.76
C ALA A 264 -10.10 8.36 -15.12
N GLY A 265 -10.99 8.02 -16.05
CA GLY A 265 -10.79 8.37 -17.46
C GLY A 265 -9.54 7.68 -18.03
N ASP A 266 -8.58 8.46 -18.54
CA ASP A 266 -7.36 7.95 -19.19
C ASP A 266 -6.12 7.94 -18.26
N ASP A 267 -6.26 8.50 -17.06
CA ASP A 267 -5.19 8.70 -16.10
C ASP A 267 -5.18 7.59 -15.05
N ILE A 268 -3.99 7.14 -14.67
CA ILE A 268 -3.79 6.22 -13.54
C ILE A 268 -3.72 7.09 -12.30
N GLU A 269 -4.75 6.99 -11.46
CA GLU A 269 -4.82 7.72 -10.19
C GLU A 269 -4.08 6.93 -9.10
N ILE A 270 -4.25 5.60 -9.08
CA ILE A 270 -3.53 4.69 -8.17
C ILE A 270 -2.95 3.53 -8.98
N ASP A 271 -1.62 3.39 -8.99
CA ASP A 271 -0.92 2.34 -9.75
C ASP A 271 -1.08 0.95 -9.09
N GLN A 272 -1.07 0.92 -7.76
CA GLN A 272 -1.23 -0.29 -6.95
C GLN A 272 -2.26 -0.04 -5.86
N ALA A 273 -3.49 -0.45 -6.09
CA ALA A 273 -4.58 -0.39 -5.13
C ALA A 273 -4.49 -1.58 -4.15
N ALA A 274 -4.62 -1.27 -2.86
CA ALA A 274 -4.82 -2.24 -1.79
C ALA A 274 -6.30 -2.67 -1.72
N GLY A 275 -7.22 -1.83 -2.18
CA GLY A 275 -8.63 -2.18 -2.20
C GLY A 275 -9.58 -0.99 -2.20
N ILE A 276 -10.80 -1.23 -1.74
CA ILE A 276 -11.92 -0.28 -1.71
C ILE A 276 -12.53 -0.28 -0.31
N VAL A 277 -12.84 0.91 0.18
CA VAL A 277 -13.67 1.10 1.36
C VAL A 277 -15.00 1.71 0.93
N LEU A 278 -16.09 1.00 1.18
CA LEU A 278 -17.45 1.49 1.00
C LEU A 278 -17.90 2.19 2.26
N ASP A 279 -18.62 3.30 2.08
CA ASP A 279 -19.19 4.14 3.14
C ASP A 279 -18.16 4.40 4.26
N PRO A 280 -16.97 4.95 3.93
CA PRO A 280 -15.95 5.23 4.92
C PRO A 280 -16.48 6.23 5.96
N PRO A 281 -15.99 6.18 7.21
CA PRO A 281 -16.31 7.20 8.18
C PRO A 281 -15.83 8.60 7.73
N ASP A 282 -16.59 9.64 8.07
CA ASP A 282 -16.23 11.04 7.77
C ASP A 282 -14.86 11.45 8.33
N LYS A 283 -14.41 10.77 9.40
CA LYS A 283 -13.17 11.09 10.11
C LYS A 283 -12.04 10.14 9.69
N MET A 284 -10.87 10.72 9.42
CA MET A 284 -9.62 9.99 9.25
C MET A 284 -8.62 10.32 10.36
N ILE A 285 -7.62 9.47 10.55
CA ILE A 285 -6.55 9.67 11.52
C ILE A 285 -5.77 10.98 11.30
N THR A 286 -5.71 11.49 10.07
CA THR A 286 -5.09 12.79 9.75
C THR A 286 -5.75 13.97 10.49
N GLU A 287 -7.02 13.81 10.89
CA GLU A 287 -7.75 14.82 11.66
C GLU A 287 -7.15 15.05 13.05
N VAL A 288 -6.34 14.14 13.60
CA VAL A 288 -5.59 14.38 14.85
C VAL A 288 -4.76 15.66 14.75
N TYR A 289 -4.01 15.84 13.66
CA TYR A 289 -3.21 17.05 13.44
C TYR A 289 -4.11 18.28 13.27
N HIS A 290 -5.16 18.18 12.45
CA HIS A 290 -6.01 19.33 12.13
C HIS A 290 -6.78 19.82 13.36
N ASP A 291 -7.37 18.91 14.13
CA ASP A 291 -8.04 19.21 15.39
C ASP A 291 -7.06 19.78 16.41
N SER A 292 -5.88 19.19 16.58
CA SER A 292 -4.84 19.72 17.47
C SER A 292 -4.44 21.14 17.09
N LYS A 293 -4.20 21.38 15.80
CA LYS A 293 -3.78 22.68 15.28
C LYS A 293 -4.85 23.74 15.46
N GLU A 294 -6.12 23.39 15.22
CA GLU A 294 -7.24 24.29 15.45
C GLU A 294 -7.29 24.72 16.92
N LEU A 295 -7.24 23.75 17.84
CA LEU A 295 -7.26 24.00 19.29
C LEU A 295 -6.07 24.84 19.74
N LEU A 296 -4.85 24.54 19.29
CA LEU A 296 -3.65 25.31 19.59
C LEU A 296 -3.73 26.75 19.06
N THR A 297 -4.38 26.96 17.91
CA THR A 297 -4.64 28.29 17.33
C THR A 297 -5.62 29.10 18.20
N GLN A 298 -6.51 28.42 18.92
CA GLN A 298 -7.45 29.01 19.87
C GLN A 298 -6.83 29.22 21.26
N ASP A 299 -5.53 28.97 21.41
CA ASP A 299 -4.79 29.02 22.69
C ASP A 299 -5.28 28.00 23.73
N GLU A 300 -5.92 26.91 23.29
CA GLU A 300 -6.27 25.78 24.14
C GLU A 300 -5.05 24.90 24.40
N GLN A 301 -4.96 24.33 25.61
CA GLN A 301 -3.99 23.29 25.94
C GLN A 301 -4.52 21.93 25.47
N VAL A 302 -3.72 21.16 24.75
CA VAL A 302 -4.12 19.90 24.12
C VAL A 302 -3.31 18.73 24.69
N LEU A 303 -4.01 17.70 25.16
CA LEU A 303 -3.47 16.39 25.48
C LEU A 303 -3.87 15.40 24.39
N LEU A 304 -2.88 14.81 23.74
CA LEU A 304 -3.03 13.74 22.77
C LEU A 304 -2.64 12.42 23.42
N ILE A 305 -3.57 11.46 23.42
CA ILE A 305 -3.35 10.11 23.92
C ILE A 305 -3.53 9.15 22.76
N LEU A 306 -2.46 8.45 22.40
CA LEU A 306 -2.48 7.35 21.43
C LEU A 306 -2.45 6.02 22.17
N ILE A 307 -3.48 5.21 21.97
CA ILE A 307 -3.57 3.82 22.43
C ILE A 307 -3.23 2.91 21.21
N ASP A 308 -1.98 2.49 21.09
CA ASP A 308 -1.48 1.68 19.97
C ASP A 308 -2.24 0.35 19.89
N GLY A 309 -2.78 0.02 18.71
CA GLY A 309 -3.48 -1.24 18.45
C GLY A 309 -4.93 -1.35 18.95
N LEU A 310 -5.58 -0.27 19.41
CA LEU A 310 -6.99 -0.32 19.83
C LEU A 310 -7.98 -0.13 18.65
N GLY A 311 -8.46 -1.24 18.08
CA GLY A 311 -9.50 -1.25 17.06
C GLY A 311 -10.89 -0.88 17.58
N TYR A 312 -11.77 -0.41 16.70
CA TYR A 312 -13.14 -0.05 17.08
C TYR A 312 -13.94 -1.25 17.60
N HIS A 313 -13.72 -2.45 17.04
CA HIS A 313 -14.38 -3.68 17.48
C HIS A 313 -13.92 -4.11 18.88
N GLN A 314 -12.62 -3.97 19.18
CA GLN A 314 -12.06 -4.22 20.51
C GLN A 314 -12.65 -3.26 21.54
N TYR A 315 -12.76 -1.97 21.19
CA TYR A 315 -13.42 -0.98 22.05
C TYR A 315 -14.88 -1.35 22.36
N GLU A 316 -15.69 -1.66 21.34
CA GLU A 316 -17.10 -2.03 21.51
C GLU A 316 -17.24 -3.25 22.43
N TYR A 317 -16.42 -4.27 22.21
CA TYR A 317 -16.42 -5.45 23.07
C TYR A 317 -15.96 -5.13 24.50
N ALA A 318 -14.92 -4.31 24.67
CA ALA A 318 -14.37 -3.97 25.98
C ALA A 318 -15.41 -3.24 26.84
N ILE A 319 -16.18 -2.30 26.29
CA ILE A 319 -17.22 -1.57 27.05
C ILE A 319 -18.44 -2.45 27.37
N ASP A 320 -18.76 -3.41 26.50
CA ASP A 320 -19.89 -4.32 26.68
C ASP A 320 -19.58 -5.39 27.74
N ASN A 321 -18.30 -5.75 27.88
CA ASN A 321 -17.83 -6.77 28.83
C ASN A 321 -17.19 -6.18 30.09
N GLY A 322 -17.14 -4.85 30.22
CA GLY A 322 -16.70 -4.16 31.44
C GLY A 322 -15.18 -4.06 31.61
N TYR A 323 -14.42 -4.21 30.52
CA TYR A 323 -12.98 -3.99 30.49
C TYR A 323 -12.62 -2.50 30.35
N ALA A 324 -13.46 -1.68 29.73
CA ALA A 324 -13.20 -0.25 29.55
C ALA A 324 -14.27 0.65 30.21
N PRO A 325 -14.43 0.62 31.54
CA PRO A 325 -15.45 1.41 32.23
C PRO A 325 -15.27 2.92 32.06
N PHE A 326 -14.05 3.47 32.09
CA PHE A 326 -13.84 4.90 31.95
C PHE A 326 -14.13 5.38 30.52
N LEU A 327 -13.60 4.69 29.50
CA LEU A 327 -13.89 5.00 28.09
C LEU A 327 -15.38 4.88 27.74
N LYS A 328 -16.15 4.11 28.52
CA LYS A 328 -17.62 4.02 28.39
C LYS A 328 -18.35 5.24 28.95
N GLU A 329 -17.80 5.91 29.95
CA GLU A 329 -18.38 7.14 30.55
C GLU A 329 -18.12 8.38 29.69
N LEU A 330 -17.10 8.35 28.83
CA LEU A 330 -16.83 9.39 27.85
C LEU A 330 -18.00 9.55 26.86
N PRO A 331 -18.13 10.73 26.21
CA PRO A 331 -18.97 10.86 25.03
C PRO A 331 -18.63 9.76 24.01
N ALA A 332 -19.67 9.21 23.36
CA ALA A 332 -19.48 8.14 22.39
C ALA A 332 -18.41 8.54 21.34
N PRO A 333 -17.40 7.69 21.08
CA PRO A 333 -16.37 8.01 20.10
C PRO A 333 -16.98 8.10 18.70
N GLU A 334 -16.41 9.01 17.91
CA GLU A 334 -16.55 8.94 16.47
C GLU A 334 -15.75 7.73 15.98
N LYS A 335 -16.29 7.00 15.00
CA LYS A 335 -15.50 6.01 14.26
C LYS A 335 -14.61 6.76 13.27
N ALA A 336 -13.33 6.45 13.25
CA ALA A 336 -12.38 7.04 12.31
C ALA A 336 -11.62 5.95 11.55
N MET A 337 -11.20 6.29 10.33
CA MET A 337 -10.37 5.43 9.49
C MET A 337 -8.88 5.79 9.62
N VAL A 338 -8.03 4.78 9.73
CA VAL A 338 -6.56 4.96 9.69
C VAL A 338 -6.06 4.95 8.24
N THR A 339 -4.81 5.31 8.01
CA THR A 339 -4.19 5.24 6.67
C THR A 339 -3.59 3.86 6.42
N TYR A 340 -3.52 3.47 5.13
CA TYR A 340 -2.89 2.22 4.71
C TYR A 340 -1.38 2.41 4.44
N PRO A 341 -0.52 1.44 4.78
CA PRO A 341 -0.83 0.26 5.60
C PRO A 341 -1.11 0.62 7.06
N PRO A 342 -2.05 -0.07 7.75
CA PRO A 342 -2.43 0.20 9.13
C PRO A 342 -1.35 -0.28 10.10
N VAL A 343 -0.18 0.38 10.11
CA VAL A 343 0.95 0.05 10.98
C VAL A 343 1.45 1.28 11.75
N THR A 344 1.97 1.07 12.96
CA THR A 344 2.33 2.15 13.89
C THR A 344 3.12 3.32 13.27
N PRO A 345 4.24 3.12 12.54
CA PRO A 345 5.00 4.26 12.02
C PRO A 345 4.24 5.10 11.00
N VAL A 346 3.42 4.45 10.18
CA VAL A 346 2.64 5.09 9.11
C VAL A 346 1.54 5.95 9.71
N ASN A 347 0.85 5.42 10.71
CA ASN A 347 -0.30 6.08 11.31
C ASN A 347 0.07 7.08 12.42
N VAL A 348 1.17 6.86 13.15
CA VAL A 348 1.79 7.91 13.97
C VAL A 348 2.26 9.07 13.09
N ALA A 349 2.87 8.82 11.93
CA ALA A 349 3.23 9.89 11.00
C ALA A 349 2.00 10.62 10.47
N SER A 350 0.97 9.90 10.02
CA SER A 350 -0.24 10.48 9.45
C SER A 350 -1.01 11.31 10.49
N SER A 351 -1.18 10.80 11.71
CA SER A 351 -1.82 11.54 12.82
C SER A 351 -1.09 12.81 13.20
N LEU A 352 0.26 12.77 13.24
CA LEU A 352 1.06 13.90 13.69
C LEU A 352 1.40 14.90 12.58
N THR A 353 1.25 14.55 11.30
CA THR A 353 1.49 15.46 10.16
C THR A 353 0.21 16.00 9.54
N GLY A 354 -0.91 15.29 9.68
CA GLY A 354 -2.16 15.61 9.00
C GLY A 354 -2.17 15.24 7.52
N GLU A 355 -1.15 14.51 7.06
CA GLU A 355 -0.96 14.19 5.65
C GLU A 355 -0.94 12.68 5.43
N LEU A 356 -1.39 12.23 4.26
CA LEU A 356 -1.39 10.83 3.88
C LEU A 356 0.05 10.27 3.71
N PRO A 357 0.27 8.95 3.84
CA PRO A 357 1.60 8.35 3.83
C PRO A 357 2.44 8.64 2.59
N HIS A 358 1.81 8.68 1.41
CA HIS A 358 2.49 9.01 0.15
C HIS A 358 2.93 10.49 0.06
N ILE A 359 2.38 11.37 0.91
CA ILE A 359 2.73 12.80 1.02
C ILE A 359 3.72 13.02 2.16
N ASN A 360 3.49 12.41 3.33
CA ASN A 360 4.36 12.57 4.50
C ASN A 360 5.66 11.74 4.40
N GLY A 361 5.72 10.77 3.48
CA GLY A 361 6.89 9.96 3.16
C GLY A 361 7.07 8.70 4.02
N VAL A 362 6.22 8.47 5.03
CA VAL A 362 6.24 7.30 5.92
C VAL A 362 5.12 6.34 5.55
N TYR A 363 5.36 5.49 4.55
CA TYR A 363 4.37 4.53 4.00
C TYR A 363 4.68 3.06 4.29
N LYS A 364 5.67 2.77 5.14
CA LYS A 364 5.98 1.41 5.59
C LYS A 364 6.82 1.40 6.87
N ARG A 365 6.91 0.24 7.52
CA ARG A 365 7.83 0.01 8.65
C ARG A 365 9.29 0.34 8.25
N GLY A 366 10.04 0.89 9.20
CA GLY A 366 11.47 1.21 9.03
C GLY A 366 11.78 2.61 8.49
N ILE A 367 10.78 3.35 7.97
CA ILE A 367 10.91 4.78 7.69
C ILE A 367 10.50 5.55 8.95
N ARG A 368 11.37 6.45 9.42
CA ARG A 368 11.13 7.20 10.67
C ARG A 368 11.07 8.70 10.48
N ARG A 369 11.55 9.21 9.35
CA ARG A 369 11.63 10.65 9.08
C ARG A 369 10.53 11.04 8.11
N THR A 370 9.73 12.03 8.49
CA THR A 370 8.70 12.62 7.64
C THR A 370 9.31 13.65 6.66
N GLU A 371 8.64 13.84 5.52
CA GLU A 371 8.98 14.86 4.52
C GLU A 371 8.35 16.23 4.84
N VAL A 372 7.33 16.23 5.69
CA VAL A 372 6.61 17.41 6.17
C VAL A 372 6.72 17.51 7.70
N PRO A 373 6.65 18.74 8.27
CA PRO A 373 6.69 18.91 9.72
C PRO A 373 5.51 18.27 10.43
N THR A 374 5.73 17.81 11.67
CA THR A 374 4.65 17.36 12.54
C THR A 374 3.95 18.52 13.25
N ILE A 375 2.94 18.21 14.07
CA ILE A 375 2.32 19.17 14.98
C ILE A 375 3.34 19.81 15.95
N PHE A 376 4.43 19.11 16.26
CA PHE A 376 5.51 19.69 17.07
C PHE A 376 6.29 20.76 16.32
N GLY A 377 6.50 20.60 15.01
CA GLY A 377 7.03 21.65 14.15
C GLY A 377 6.10 22.87 14.08
N TYR A 378 4.78 22.66 14.00
CA TYR A 378 3.82 23.75 14.12
C TYR A 378 3.97 24.49 15.47
N CYS A 379 4.10 23.75 16.58
CA CYS A 379 4.31 24.35 17.90
C CYS A 379 5.58 25.20 17.97
N GLU A 380 6.70 24.70 17.46
CA GLU A 380 7.98 25.45 17.40
C GLU A 380 7.83 26.76 16.61
N ASP A 381 7.22 26.68 15.42
CA ASP A 381 7.02 27.83 14.53
C ASP A 381 6.11 28.93 15.13
N HIS A 382 5.22 28.55 16.05
CA HIS A 382 4.25 29.45 16.67
C HIS A 382 4.59 29.79 18.13
N GLY A 383 5.75 29.36 18.62
CA GLY A 383 6.19 29.63 19.99
C GLY A 383 5.34 28.95 21.06
N LYS A 384 4.68 27.84 20.71
CA LYS A 384 3.90 26.98 21.61
C LYS A 384 4.83 25.97 22.28
N LYS A 385 4.63 25.74 23.57
CA LYS A 385 5.41 24.79 24.35
C LYS A 385 4.82 23.39 24.17
N SER A 386 5.60 22.46 23.67
CA SER A 386 5.16 21.08 23.45
C SER A 386 6.08 20.05 24.11
N THR A 387 5.52 18.87 24.41
CA THR A 387 6.28 17.69 24.87
C THR A 387 5.67 16.41 24.32
N ALA A 388 6.49 15.37 24.21
CA ALA A 388 6.09 14.02 23.82
C ALA A 388 6.66 13.03 24.83
N ILE A 389 5.83 12.09 25.27
CA ILE A 389 6.14 11.08 26.27
C ILE A 389 5.89 9.73 25.64
N ILE A 390 6.97 8.99 25.45
CA ILE A 390 6.98 7.77 24.66
C ILE A 390 7.77 6.69 25.40
N GLY A 391 7.79 5.48 24.84
CA GLY A 391 8.62 4.39 25.34
C GLY A 391 10.13 4.64 25.16
N PRO A 392 10.96 3.60 25.32
CA PRO A 392 12.42 3.73 25.30
C PRO A 392 12.99 4.16 23.95
N LYS A 393 12.17 4.12 22.89
CA LYS A 393 12.54 4.50 21.53
C LYS A 393 11.32 5.05 20.78
N GLY A 394 11.50 6.20 20.11
CA GLY A 394 10.44 6.80 19.30
C GLY A 394 10.13 6.03 18.03
N THR A 395 8.86 6.05 17.63
CA THR A 395 8.37 5.46 16.37
C THR A 395 8.90 6.27 15.18
N ILE A 396 8.65 7.58 15.16
CA ILE A 396 9.14 8.53 14.15
C ILE A 396 10.08 9.57 14.79
N GLU A 397 10.79 10.33 13.96
CA GLU A 397 11.55 11.51 14.37
C GLU A 397 10.57 12.68 14.60
N LEU A 398 10.75 13.41 15.70
CA LEU A 398 9.98 14.59 16.05
C LEU A 398 10.91 15.81 16.06
N GLU A 399 10.36 17.01 15.88
CA GLU A 399 11.11 18.27 15.97
C GLU A 399 11.59 18.60 17.39
N ILE A 400 11.09 17.88 18.40
CA ILE A 400 11.47 18.01 19.80
C ILE A 400 12.20 16.75 20.30
N ASP A 401 12.99 16.90 21.36
CA ASP A 401 13.52 15.76 22.12
C ASP A 401 12.42 15.20 23.03
N PRO A 402 11.95 13.96 22.81
CA PRO A 402 10.90 13.38 23.63
C PRO A 402 11.43 12.93 25.00
N ILE A 403 10.52 12.85 25.97
CA ILE A 403 10.77 12.20 27.27
C ILE A 403 10.61 10.69 27.06
N LEU A 404 11.72 9.98 27.22
CA LEU A 404 11.76 8.52 27.09
C LEU A 404 11.42 7.86 28.43
N SER A 405 10.44 6.98 28.41
CA SER A 405 10.05 6.16 29.57
C SER A 405 10.69 4.79 29.43
N MET A 406 11.44 4.38 30.46
CA MET A 406 12.06 3.05 30.56
C MET A 406 11.23 2.21 31.52
N ASP A 407 11.17 0.90 31.30
CA ASP A 407 10.58 -0.03 32.26
C ASP A 407 11.43 -0.02 33.54
N GLY A 408 10.92 0.68 34.57
CA GLY A 408 11.66 0.94 35.80
C GLY A 408 11.42 -0.14 36.84
N ASN A 409 10.36 -0.92 36.69
CA ASN A 409 9.89 -1.91 37.65
C ASN A 409 10.09 -3.36 37.17
N ASP A 410 10.56 -3.55 35.93
CA ASP A 410 10.83 -4.83 35.25
C ASP A 410 9.57 -5.69 35.07
N ASP A 411 8.40 -5.05 34.85
CA ASP A 411 7.12 -5.71 34.60
C ASP A 411 6.82 -5.98 33.12
N GLY A 412 7.69 -5.52 32.21
CA GLY A 412 7.59 -5.70 30.77
C GLY A 412 6.77 -4.62 30.06
N SER A 413 6.19 -3.65 30.78
CA SER A 413 5.46 -2.50 30.26
C SER A 413 6.28 -1.21 30.40
N THR A 414 5.84 -0.17 29.70
CA THR A 414 6.28 1.21 29.98
C THR A 414 5.10 2.18 30.09
N ASP A 415 3.85 1.71 29.98
CA ASP A 415 2.67 2.57 29.95
C ASP A 415 2.43 3.24 31.32
N TYR A 416 2.72 2.54 32.42
CA TYR A 416 2.69 3.15 33.75
C TYR A 416 3.72 4.27 33.90
N GLU A 417 4.99 4.05 33.52
CA GLU A 417 6.04 5.06 33.60
C GLU A 417 5.76 6.26 32.68
N LYS A 418 5.14 6.04 31.51
CA LYS A 418 4.68 7.14 30.65
C LYS A 418 3.62 7.98 31.35
N THR A 419 2.69 7.35 32.05
CA THR A 419 1.65 8.02 32.83
C THR A 419 2.26 8.84 33.97
N GLU A 420 3.19 8.28 34.73
CA GLU A 420 3.90 9.01 35.79
C GLU A 420 4.69 10.20 35.23
N ASN A 421 5.38 10.02 34.10
CA ASN A 421 6.09 11.11 33.43
C ASN A 421 5.11 12.20 32.98
N ALA A 422 3.96 11.84 32.39
CA ALA A 422 2.95 12.80 31.96
C ALA A 422 2.41 13.63 33.12
N LEU A 423 2.01 12.99 34.21
CA LEU A 423 1.52 13.67 35.42
C LEU A 423 2.58 14.63 36.00
N ASN A 424 3.87 14.25 35.99
CA ASN A 424 4.95 15.13 36.43
C ASN A 424 5.14 16.35 35.51
N GLU A 425 4.96 16.18 34.20
CA GLU A 425 5.11 17.22 33.20
C GLU A 425 3.90 18.18 33.10
N MET A 426 2.70 17.75 33.51
CA MET A 426 1.48 18.58 33.46
C MET A 426 1.62 19.90 34.24
N SER A 427 2.48 19.94 35.26
CA SER A 427 2.78 21.15 36.04
C SER A 427 3.58 22.24 35.30
N LYS A 428 4.02 21.98 34.06
CA LYS A 428 4.96 22.84 33.33
C LYS A 428 4.30 23.70 32.23
N ASP A 429 2.98 23.88 32.24
CA ASP A 429 2.26 24.76 31.31
C ASP A 429 2.56 24.46 29.83
N TYR A 430 2.42 23.19 29.41
CA TYR A 430 2.51 22.81 28.01
C TYR A 430 1.24 23.22 27.25
N ASP A 431 1.39 23.74 26.03
CA ASP A 431 0.28 23.92 25.08
C ASP A 431 -0.11 22.58 24.43
N LEU A 432 0.88 21.69 24.21
CA LEU A 432 0.67 20.36 23.63
C LEU A 432 1.44 19.29 24.42
N MET A 433 0.75 18.24 24.84
CA MET A 433 1.36 17.02 25.37
C MET A 433 0.90 15.82 24.57
N PHE A 434 1.83 14.96 24.14
CA PHE A 434 1.52 13.69 23.48
C PHE A 434 1.99 12.52 24.33
N VAL A 435 1.14 11.52 24.52
CA VAL A 435 1.44 10.27 25.23
C VAL A 435 1.12 9.09 24.32
N HIS A 436 2.09 8.18 24.14
CA HIS A 436 1.95 7.00 23.27
C HIS A 436 2.04 5.70 24.07
N TYR A 437 0.89 5.08 24.33
CA TYR A 437 0.75 3.79 24.99
C TYR A 437 0.86 2.64 24.01
N LYS A 438 1.40 1.49 24.44
CA LYS A 438 1.73 0.36 23.54
C LYS A 438 1.27 -1.02 24.00
N ASP A 439 0.81 -1.14 25.23
CA ASP A 439 0.60 -2.47 25.80
C ASP A 439 -0.52 -3.25 25.10
N VAL A 440 -1.55 -2.56 24.58
CA VAL A 440 -2.64 -3.20 23.84
C VAL A 440 -2.11 -3.88 22.56
N ASP A 441 -1.34 -3.18 21.74
CA ASP A 441 -0.67 -3.74 20.56
C ASP A 441 0.28 -4.90 20.92
N ILE A 442 1.15 -4.71 21.91
CA ILE A 442 2.15 -5.73 22.30
C ILE A 442 1.47 -7.02 22.76
N VAL A 443 0.46 -6.91 23.64
CA VAL A 443 -0.26 -8.06 24.17
C VAL A 443 -1.15 -8.67 23.09
N GLY A 444 -1.79 -7.85 22.26
CA GLY A 444 -2.60 -8.32 21.14
C GLY A 444 -1.80 -9.20 20.18
N HIS A 445 -0.57 -8.81 19.84
CA HIS A 445 0.31 -9.62 19.00
C HIS A 445 0.61 -11.00 19.59
N ASP A 446 0.81 -11.09 20.90
CA ASP A 446 1.16 -12.35 21.57
C ASP A 446 -0.05 -13.29 21.78
N TYR A 447 -1.26 -12.76 21.93
CA TYR A 447 -2.42 -13.54 22.40
C TYR A 447 -3.64 -13.54 21.48
N GLY A 448 -3.79 -12.55 20.59
CA GLY A 448 -4.99 -12.39 19.78
C GLY A 448 -5.69 -11.05 20.03
N ASP A 449 -6.48 -10.60 19.06
CA ASP A 449 -7.15 -9.28 19.13
C ASP A 449 -8.22 -9.22 20.24
N MET A 450 -8.91 -10.34 20.48
CA MET A 450 -10.02 -10.48 21.42
C MET A 450 -9.72 -11.37 22.63
N ALA A 451 -8.45 -11.76 22.84
CA ALA A 451 -8.04 -12.61 23.95
C ALA A 451 -8.26 -11.93 25.32
N GLU A 452 -8.41 -12.74 26.39
CA GLU A 452 -8.64 -12.21 27.75
C GLU A 452 -7.47 -11.32 28.18
N GLU A 453 -6.23 -11.70 27.85
CA GLU A 453 -5.01 -10.94 28.09
C GLU A 453 -5.05 -9.56 27.39
N THR A 454 -5.47 -9.51 26.13
CA THR A 454 -5.61 -8.25 25.38
C THR A 454 -6.70 -7.37 25.98
N MET A 455 -7.80 -7.96 26.43
CA MET A 455 -8.86 -7.21 27.14
C MET A 455 -8.39 -6.69 28.50
N GLU A 456 -7.55 -7.44 29.23
CA GLU A 456 -6.91 -6.97 30.45
C GLU A 456 -5.92 -5.83 30.18
N ALA A 457 -5.19 -5.86 29.07
CA ALA A 457 -4.34 -4.75 28.63
C ALA A 457 -5.17 -3.49 28.32
N ILE A 458 -6.31 -3.63 27.64
CA ILE A 458 -7.26 -2.52 27.45
C ILE A 458 -7.77 -2.00 28.79
N ALA A 459 -8.11 -2.87 29.73
CA ALA A 459 -8.58 -2.47 31.07
C ALA A 459 -7.51 -1.81 31.93
N TRP A 460 -6.24 -2.12 31.69
CA TRP A 460 -5.13 -1.41 32.29
C TRP A 460 -4.97 -0.02 31.68
N ASN A 461 -5.00 0.06 30.35
CA ASN A 461 -4.90 1.32 29.63
C ASN A 461 -6.05 2.28 29.98
N ASP A 462 -7.29 1.78 30.08
CA ASP A 462 -8.48 2.55 30.50
C ASP A 462 -8.24 3.34 31.80
N LYS A 463 -7.57 2.74 32.79
CA LYS A 463 -7.23 3.39 34.07
C LYS A 463 -6.14 4.45 33.92
N LEU A 464 -5.11 4.17 33.13
CA LEU A 464 -4.02 5.12 32.88
C LEU A 464 -4.55 6.36 32.14
N VAL A 465 -5.44 6.12 31.17
CA VAL A 465 -6.16 7.18 30.44
C VAL A 465 -7.03 7.99 31.39
N GLU A 466 -7.80 7.35 32.28
CA GLU A 466 -8.59 8.03 33.31
C GLU A 466 -7.72 8.98 34.15
N GLU A 467 -6.57 8.53 34.63
CA GLU A 467 -5.65 9.34 35.44
C GLU A 467 -5.17 10.60 34.70
N LEU A 468 -4.81 10.47 33.42
CA LEU A 468 -4.37 11.62 32.62
C LEU A 468 -5.52 12.57 32.32
N VAL A 469 -6.65 12.04 31.88
CA VAL A 469 -7.81 12.84 31.45
C VAL A 469 -8.39 13.63 32.62
N THR A 470 -8.54 13.01 33.79
CA THR A 470 -9.09 13.67 34.99
C THR A 470 -8.16 14.72 35.59
N THR A 471 -6.85 14.65 35.29
CA THR A 471 -5.85 15.63 35.74
C THR A 471 -5.67 16.79 34.74
N TRP A 472 -6.00 16.59 33.46
CA TRP A 472 -5.78 17.57 32.41
C TRP A 472 -6.98 18.52 32.25
N GLU A 473 -6.83 19.78 32.64
CA GLU A 473 -7.90 20.80 32.54
C GLU A 473 -8.13 21.36 31.12
N GLY A 474 -7.37 20.90 30.12
CA GLY A 474 -7.47 21.36 28.72
C GLY A 474 -8.30 20.44 27.84
N LYS A 475 -8.11 20.56 26.52
CA LYS A 475 -8.71 19.67 25.53
C LYS A 475 -7.97 18.34 25.49
N VAL A 476 -8.72 17.26 25.32
CA VAL A 476 -8.22 15.90 25.18
C VAL A 476 -8.63 15.34 23.83
N ILE A 477 -7.68 14.72 23.13
CA ILE A 477 -7.95 13.85 21.97
C ILE A 477 -7.38 12.46 22.28
N ILE A 478 -8.22 11.44 22.20
CA ILE A 478 -7.83 10.03 22.36
C ILE A 478 -8.09 9.33 21.02
N TYR A 479 -7.12 8.56 20.54
CA TYR A 479 -7.22 7.83 19.28
C TYR A 479 -6.34 6.58 19.29
N ALA A 480 -6.53 5.72 18.29
CA ALA A 480 -5.62 4.62 17.96
C ALA A 480 -5.04 4.81 16.56
N ASP A 481 -3.92 4.17 16.27
CA ASP A 481 -3.20 4.24 15.00
C ASP A 481 -3.47 3.05 14.08
N HIS A 482 -3.96 1.94 14.63
CA HIS A 482 -4.60 0.84 13.93
C HIS A 482 -5.41 0.00 14.93
N GLY A 483 -6.24 -0.89 14.41
CA GLY A 483 -6.73 -2.03 15.19
C GLY A 483 -5.91 -3.29 14.89
N MET A 484 -6.51 -4.44 15.12
CA MET A 484 -5.84 -5.74 15.04
C MET A 484 -6.87 -6.84 14.74
N HIS A 485 -6.46 -7.85 13.99
CA HIS A 485 -7.25 -9.05 13.70
C HIS A 485 -6.59 -10.31 14.28
N GLU A 486 -7.41 -11.34 14.49
CA GLU A 486 -6.97 -12.65 14.96
C GLU A 486 -6.22 -13.44 13.87
N THR A 487 -5.15 -14.13 14.27
CA THR A 487 -4.38 -15.10 13.48
C THR A 487 -4.25 -16.44 14.24
N GLU A 488 -3.57 -17.43 13.65
CA GLU A 488 -3.31 -18.71 14.36
C GLU A 488 -2.31 -18.59 15.53
N GLU A 489 -1.43 -17.58 15.52
CA GLU A 489 -0.33 -17.43 16.48
C GLU A 489 -0.53 -16.27 17.47
N GLY A 490 -1.66 -15.55 17.39
CA GLY A 490 -1.95 -14.35 18.17
C GLY A 490 -2.69 -13.34 17.31
N GLY A 491 -2.45 -12.04 17.50
CA GLY A 491 -3.01 -10.98 16.66
C GLY A 491 -2.01 -10.43 15.65
N ASP A 492 -2.51 -9.90 14.54
CA ASP A 492 -1.69 -9.14 13.59
C ASP A 492 -2.47 -7.95 13.02
N HIS A 493 -1.76 -7.10 12.32
CA HIS A 493 -2.28 -5.93 11.63
C HIS A 493 -1.34 -5.58 10.48
N ASN A 494 -1.89 -4.96 9.43
CA ASN A 494 -1.23 -4.45 8.19
C ASN A 494 -2.12 -4.71 6.95
N SER A 495 -3.37 -5.10 7.17
CA SER A 495 -4.31 -5.53 6.14
C SER A 495 -5.40 -4.49 5.92
N LEU A 496 -5.88 -4.35 4.68
CA LEU A 496 -7.05 -3.53 4.41
C LEU A 496 -8.30 -4.30 4.84
N MET A 497 -8.55 -4.36 6.14
CA MET A 497 -9.68 -5.06 6.75
C MET A 497 -10.33 -4.24 7.87
N THR A 498 -11.57 -4.55 8.19
CA THR A 498 -12.36 -3.74 9.13
C THR A 498 -11.73 -3.67 10.52
N GLU A 499 -11.11 -4.76 10.97
CA GLU A 499 -10.49 -4.88 12.28
C GLU A 499 -9.25 -3.99 12.41
N ASP A 500 -8.47 -3.85 11.33
CA ASP A 500 -7.25 -3.04 11.30
C ASP A 500 -7.51 -1.56 11.01
N MET A 501 -8.50 -1.28 10.14
CA MET A 501 -8.65 0.03 9.50
C MET A 501 -9.48 1.04 10.28
N PHE A 502 -10.32 0.60 11.23
CA PHE A 502 -11.24 1.48 11.94
C PHE A 502 -10.95 1.53 13.43
N MET A 503 -10.85 2.74 13.96
CA MET A 503 -10.48 3.01 15.36
C MET A 503 -11.46 3.99 16.03
N PRO A 504 -11.54 3.97 17.37
CA PRO A 504 -12.32 4.96 18.11
C PRO A 504 -11.55 6.29 18.22
N TYR A 505 -12.26 7.39 18.03
CA TYR A 505 -11.73 8.75 18.12
C TYR A 505 -12.58 9.59 19.08
N TRP A 506 -11.94 10.17 20.09
CA TRP A 506 -12.57 11.09 21.02
C TRP A 506 -11.95 12.48 20.94
N LYS A 507 -12.78 13.51 21.09
CA LYS A 507 -12.36 14.90 21.30
C LYS A 507 -13.31 15.59 22.28
N PHE A 508 -12.79 16.01 23.43
CA PHE A 508 -13.61 16.56 24.52
C PHE A 508 -12.76 17.41 25.50
N ASP A 509 -13.39 17.94 26.54
CA ASP A 509 -12.74 18.67 27.64
C ASP A 509 -12.31 17.70 28.75
N GLY A 510 -11.05 17.77 29.19
CA GLY A 510 -10.58 16.99 30.34
C GLY A 510 -11.01 17.59 31.70
N GLY A 511 -10.47 17.04 32.79
CA GLY A 511 -10.84 17.37 34.16
C GLY A 511 -11.92 16.43 34.71
N GLU A 512 -12.65 16.85 35.76
CA GLU A 512 -13.75 16.05 36.32
C GLU A 512 -14.88 15.88 35.29
N ILE A 513 -14.96 14.68 34.71
CA ILE A 513 -16.05 14.26 33.82
C ILE A 513 -17.29 14.07 34.69
N ASN A 514 -18.22 15.03 34.64
CA ASN A 514 -19.48 14.98 35.36
C ASN A 514 -20.56 14.37 34.46
N ASP A 515 -21.26 13.35 34.97
CA ASP A 515 -22.45 12.71 34.37
C ASP A 515 -23.51 13.69 33.82
#